data_AF-A0A8S2YAQ8-F1
#
_entry.id   AF-A0A8S2YAQ8-F1
#
_cell.length_a   1.000
_cell.length_b   1.000
_cell.length_c   1.000
_cell.angle_alpha   90.00
_cell.angle_beta   90.00
_cell.angle_gamma   90.00
#
_symmetry.space_group_name_H-M   'P 1'
#
loop_
_entity.id
_entity.type
_entity.pdbx_description
1 polymer ?
#
loop_
_entity_poly.entity_id
_entity_poly.type
_entity_poly.pdbx_seq_one_letter_code
_entity_poly.pdbx_strand_id
1 'polypeptide(L)'
;DSNKALIQSEKGLNHIRQTLKDQWNIHGLYASDGYGIGGKPWVTSHYGFHMVLWHLPFALSGQYTDLPNGILKFSPTLQSPFAIPVLIPNTLGSLTVIPMSNGKSSYTLTLSFGNLLLNILSVNDAIYPGIVNLTAGQSVQWDD
;
A
#
# COMPACT_ATOMS: atom_id res chain seq x y z
N ASP A 1 16.70 -10.89 -33.18
CA ASP A 1 16.99 -9.50 -33.58
C ASP A 1 16.87 -8.62 -32.35
N SER A 2 18.01 -8.18 -31.81
CA SER A 2 18.11 -7.41 -30.57
C SER A 2 17.41 -6.04 -30.67
N ASN A 3 17.37 -5.45 -31.87
CA ASN A 3 16.73 -4.15 -32.09
C ASN A 3 15.22 -4.23 -31.95
N LYS A 4 14.61 -5.33 -32.42
CA LYS A 4 13.17 -5.57 -32.25
C LYS A 4 12.79 -5.82 -30.79
N ALA A 5 13.67 -6.47 -30.01
CA ALA A 5 13.46 -6.70 -28.58
C ALA A 5 13.55 -5.40 -27.76
N LEU A 6 14.46 -4.48 -28.13
CA LEU A 6 14.60 -3.17 -27.50
C LEU A 6 13.34 -2.31 -27.69
N ILE A 7 12.82 -2.26 -28.92
CA ILE A 7 11.61 -1.47 -29.25
C ILE A 7 10.40 -1.89 -28.40
N GLN A 8 10.22 -3.20 -28.14
CA GLN A 8 9.11 -3.68 -27.31
C GLN A 8 9.27 -3.26 -25.84
N SER A 9 10.50 -3.29 -25.33
CA SER A 9 10.81 -2.86 -23.96
C SER A 9 10.62 -1.34 -23.79
N GLU A 10 11.08 -0.55 -24.76
CA GLU A 10 10.94 0.91 -24.76
C GLU A 10 9.48 1.34 -24.79
N LYS A 11 8.62 0.65 -25.54
CA LYS A 11 7.19 0.95 -25.61
C LYS A 11 6.50 0.85 -24.25
N GLY A 12 6.77 -0.22 -23.49
CA GLY A 12 6.24 -0.41 -22.14
C GLY A 12 6.75 0.65 -21.16
N LEU A 13 8.06 0.89 -21.17
CA LEU A 13 8.69 1.89 -20.30
C LEU A 13 8.21 3.31 -20.58
N ASN A 14 8.08 3.69 -21.85
CA ASN A 14 7.60 5.01 -22.24
C ASN A 14 6.10 5.20 -21.92
N HIS A 15 5.27 4.16 -22.04
CA HIS A 15 3.88 4.25 -21.63
C HIS A 15 3.73 4.56 -20.13
N ILE A 16 4.47 3.84 -19.28
CA ILE A 16 4.51 4.07 -17.84
C ILE A 16 5.02 5.50 -17.55
N ARG A 17 6.13 5.90 -18.18
CA ARG A 17 6.76 7.20 -17.92
C ARG A 17 5.91 8.40 -18.39
N GLN A 18 5.21 8.28 -19.51
CA GLN A 18 4.63 9.44 -20.21
C GLN A 18 3.11 9.52 -20.09
N THR A 19 2.42 8.39 -19.95
CA THR A 19 0.94 8.32 -20.02
C THR A 19 0.30 8.13 -18.65
N LEU A 20 1.02 7.49 -17.74
CA LEU A 20 0.54 7.00 -16.47
C LEU A 20 0.65 8.12 -15.41
N LYS A 21 -0.17 9.17 -15.58
CA LYS A 21 -0.24 10.35 -14.69
C LYS A 21 -1.11 10.15 -13.45
N ASP A 22 -1.65 8.95 -13.29
CA ASP A 22 -2.55 8.58 -12.21
C ASP A 22 -1.94 7.41 -11.43
N GLN A 23 -1.79 7.57 -10.12
CA GLN A 23 -1.37 6.51 -9.20
C GLN A 23 -2.30 5.28 -9.23
N TRP A 24 -3.47 5.39 -9.88
CA TRP A 24 -4.45 4.33 -10.08
C TRP A 24 -4.35 3.64 -11.46
N ASN A 25 -3.50 4.13 -12.36
CA ASN A 25 -3.35 3.57 -13.73
C ASN A 25 -2.18 2.56 -13.84
N ILE A 26 -1.80 1.90 -12.75
CA ILE A 26 -0.55 1.11 -12.70
C ILE A 26 -0.76 -0.28 -13.27
N HIS A 27 0.03 -0.61 -14.30
CA HIS A 27 0.05 -1.91 -14.95
C HIS A 27 0.98 -2.88 -14.21
N GLY A 28 0.44 -3.62 -13.23
CA GLY A 28 0.99 -4.88 -12.71
C GLY A 28 2.18 -4.80 -11.73
N LEU A 29 2.22 -5.74 -10.78
CA LEU A 29 3.40 -6.07 -9.98
C LEU A 29 4.02 -7.39 -10.43
N TYR A 30 5.34 -7.49 -10.31
CA TYR A 30 6.15 -8.67 -10.63
C TYR A 30 5.99 -9.74 -9.53
N ALA A 31 5.59 -10.96 -9.87
CA ALA A 31 5.56 -12.09 -8.93
C ALA A 31 6.56 -13.19 -9.36
N SER A 32 7.39 -13.67 -8.43
CA SER A 32 8.18 -14.91 -8.50
C SER A 32 7.43 -16.02 -7.70
N ASP A 33 7.79 -17.32 -7.59
CA ASP A 33 8.96 -18.14 -7.93
C ASP A 33 8.48 -19.53 -8.43
N GLY A 34 8.26 -19.67 -9.74
CA GLY A 34 7.99 -20.95 -10.40
C GLY A 34 8.24 -20.83 -11.90
N TYR A 35 8.73 -21.90 -12.54
CA TYR A 35 9.06 -21.96 -13.98
C TYR A 35 10.24 -21.08 -14.47
N GLY A 36 11.18 -20.68 -13.61
CA GLY A 36 12.42 -20.02 -14.06
C GLY A 36 12.22 -18.59 -14.59
N ILE A 37 11.14 -17.92 -14.19
CA ILE A 37 10.76 -16.56 -14.64
C ILE A 37 10.96 -15.53 -13.51
N GLY A 38 11.92 -15.78 -12.61
CA GLY A 38 12.29 -14.83 -11.56
C GLY A 38 12.72 -13.49 -12.17
N GLY A 39 12.04 -12.40 -11.79
CA GLY A 39 12.41 -11.04 -12.17
C GLY A 39 11.96 -10.57 -13.56
N LYS A 40 11.13 -11.33 -14.30
CA LYS A 40 10.50 -10.85 -15.54
C LYS A 40 9.02 -10.52 -15.32
N PRO A 41 8.46 -9.49 -15.96
CA PRO A 41 7.01 -9.30 -15.95
C PRO A 41 6.38 -10.50 -16.65
N TRP A 42 5.54 -11.25 -15.93
CA TRP A 42 4.84 -12.40 -16.49
C TRP A 42 3.72 -11.90 -17.40
N VAL A 43 4.03 -11.72 -18.68
CA VAL A 43 3.01 -11.45 -19.70
C VAL A 43 2.36 -12.79 -20.06
N THR A 44 1.22 -13.12 -19.44
CA THR A 44 0.23 -13.94 -20.15
C THR A 44 -0.70 -12.98 -20.89
N SER A 45 -0.62 -12.98 -22.22
CA SER A 45 -1.35 -12.03 -23.07
C SER A 45 -2.86 -12.26 -23.13
N HIS A 46 -3.44 -13.10 -22.27
CA HIS A 46 -4.81 -13.57 -22.41
C HIS A 46 -5.75 -13.34 -21.23
N TYR A 47 -5.28 -12.79 -20.10
CA TYR A 47 -6.18 -12.53 -18.99
C TYR A 47 -5.78 -11.30 -18.16
N GLY A 48 -6.78 -10.46 -17.83
CA GLY A 48 -6.68 -9.30 -16.93
C GLY A 48 -6.39 -9.64 -15.46
N PHE A 49 -5.80 -10.81 -15.17
CA PHE A 49 -5.63 -11.33 -13.81
C PHE A 49 -4.47 -10.69 -13.02
N HIS A 50 -3.63 -9.87 -13.64
CA HIS A 50 -2.49 -9.23 -12.95
C HIS A 50 -2.86 -7.90 -12.26
N MET A 51 -4.01 -7.32 -12.60
CA MET A 51 -4.53 -6.09 -11.99
C MET A 51 -4.99 -6.30 -10.54
N VAL A 52 -5.29 -7.54 -10.14
CA VAL A 52 -5.87 -7.86 -8.82
C VAL A 52 -4.86 -7.72 -7.68
N LEU A 53 -3.57 -7.97 -7.93
CA LEU A 53 -2.57 -8.06 -6.85
C LEU A 53 -2.25 -6.70 -6.19
N TRP A 54 -2.23 -5.59 -6.93
CA TRP A 54 -2.03 -4.25 -6.35
C TRP A 54 -3.19 -3.80 -5.46
N HIS A 55 -4.38 -4.35 -5.69
CA HIS A 55 -5.54 -4.09 -4.86
C HIS A 55 -5.52 -4.90 -3.57
N LEU A 56 -4.68 -5.95 -3.45
CA LEU A 56 -4.65 -6.79 -2.27
C LEU A 56 -4.32 -6.01 -0.99
N PRO A 57 -3.29 -5.14 -0.93
CA PRO A 57 -3.05 -4.34 0.27
C PRO A 57 -4.26 -3.48 0.65
N PHE A 58 -4.96 -2.88 -0.31
CA PHE A 58 -6.16 -2.07 -0.05
C PHE A 58 -7.35 -2.93 0.40
N ALA A 59 -7.57 -4.08 -0.23
CA ALA A 59 -8.64 -5.01 0.12
C ALA A 59 -8.43 -5.65 1.51
N LEU A 60 -7.17 -5.97 1.84
CA LEU A 60 -6.80 -6.56 3.13
C LEU A 60 -6.77 -5.51 4.25
N SER A 61 -6.38 -4.26 3.95
CA SER A 61 -6.29 -3.17 4.93
C SER A 61 -7.61 -2.44 5.16
N GLY A 62 -8.50 -2.42 4.18
CA GLY A 62 -9.65 -1.52 4.17
C GLY A 62 -9.24 -0.04 4.26
N GLN A 63 -8.03 0.32 3.79
CA GLN A 63 -7.52 1.69 3.92
C GLN A 63 -8.44 2.67 3.18
N TYR A 64 -8.92 3.67 3.91
CA TYR A 64 -9.65 4.83 3.40
C TYR A 64 -8.88 6.11 3.76
N THR A 65 -8.81 7.05 2.84
CA THR A 65 -8.06 8.29 3.04
C THR A 65 -8.80 9.48 2.43
N ASP A 66 -8.93 10.55 3.21
CA ASP A 66 -9.40 11.86 2.79
C ASP A 66 -8.44 12.91 3.37
N LEU A 67 -7.37 13.19 2.61
CA LEU A 67 -6.29 14.07 3.04
C LEU A 67 -6.72 15.54 3.25
N PRO A 68 -7.59 16.14 2.41
CA PRO A 68 -8.10 17.48 2.67
C PRO A 68 -8.73 17.64 4.06
N ASN A 69 -9.42 16.60 4.55
CA ASN A 69 -10.02 16.59 5.89
C ASN A 69 -9.11 15.96 6.96
N GLY A 70 -7.91 15.50 6.60
CA GLY A 70 -6.97 14.85 7.51
C GLY A 70 -7.49 13.51 8.06
N ILE A 71 -8.12 12.70 7.23
CA ILE A 71 -8.72 11.42 7.64
C ILE A 71 -7.92 10.25 7.05
N LEU A 72 -7.51 9.33 7.91
CA LEU A 72 -6.96 8.02 7.53
C LEU A 72 -7.63 6.94 8.38
N LYS A 73 -8.30 5.99 7.75
CA LYS A 73 -9.00 4.90 8.42
C LYS A 73 -8.58 3.56 7.83
N PHE A 74 -8.64 2.52 8.65
CA PHE A 74 -8.41 1.15 8.23
C PHE A 74 -9.55 0.26 8.70
N SER A 75 -9.92 -0.74 7.90
CA SER A 75 -10.89 -1.78 8.27
C SER A 75 -10.34 -3.15 7.85
N PRO A 76 -9.26 -3.62 8.50
CA PRO A 76 -8.51 -4.77 8.03
C PRO A 76 -9.30 -6.06 8.23
N THR A 77 -9.18 -6.98 7.26
CA THR A 77 -9.77 -8.33 7.32
C THR A 77 -8.81 -9.38 7.88
N LEU A 78 -7.56 -8.98 8.14
CA LEU A 78 -6.50 -9.83 8.69
C LEU A 78 -6.69 -10.06 10.19
N GLN A 79 -6.39 -11.29 10.64
CA GLN A 79 -6.33 -11.59 12.07
C GLN A 79 -5.02 -11.07 12.68
N SER A 80 -5.11 -10.39 13.83
CA SER A 80 -3.96 -9.92 14.59
C SER A 80 -3.10 -11.11 15.09
N PRO A 81 -1.75 -11.04 15.05
CA PRO A 81 -0.93 -9.90 14.66
C PRO A 81 -0.72 -9.78 13.15
N PHE A 82 -0.64 -8.54 12.65
CA PHE A 82 -0.29 -8.28 11.25
C PHE A 82 0.42 -6.94 11.09
N ALA A 83 1.08 -6.78 9.94
CA ALA A 83 1.59 -5.49 9.46
C ALA A 83 1.18 -5.30 8.00
N ILE A 84 0.66 -4.12 7.68
CA ILE A 84 0.21 -3.75 6.33
C ILE A 84 0.82 -2.41 5.93
N PRO A 85 1.09 -2.20 4.63
CA PRO A 85 1.63 -0.93 4.17
C PRO A 85 0.55 0.17 4.24
N VAL A 86 0.99 1.38 4.55
CA VAL A 86 0.20 2.60 4.37
C VAL A 86 0.64 3.25 3.07
N LEU A 87 -0.29 3.31 2.12
CA LEU A 87 -0.03 3.76 0.75
C LEU A 87 -0.82 5.02 0.45
N ILE A 88 -0.16 6.17 0.49
CA ILE A 88 -0.74 7.50 0.23
C ILE A 88 0.20 8.23 -0.73
N PRO A 89 -0.28 9.04 -1.69
CA PRO A 89 0.61 9.84 -2.53
C PRO A 89 1.62 10.66 -1.70
N ASN A 90 2.90 10.53 -2.04
CA ASN A 90 4.05 11.14 -1.35
C ASN A 90 4.26 10.72 0.12
N THR A 91 3.58 9.67 0.59
CA THR A 91 3.72 9.17 1.97
C THR A 91 3.70 7.63 1.97
N LEU A 92 4.71 7.04 2.60
CA LEU A 92 4.79 5.59 2.78
C LEU A 92 5.01 5.26 4.25
N GLY A 93 4.35 4.21 4.71
CA GLY A 93 4.50 3.76 6.08
C GLY A 93 3.97 2.34 6.27
N SER A 94 3.77 1.98 7.53
CA SER A 94 3.15 0.72 7.92
C SER A 94 2.20 0.93 9.09
N LEU A 95 1.13 0.14 9.10
CA LEU A 95 0.29 -0.08 10.27
C LEU A 95 0.58 -1.48 10.79
N THR A 96 1.00 -1.56 12.04
CA THR A 96 1.21 -2.81 12.77
C THR A 96 0.15 -2.97 13.84
N VAL A 97 -0.38 -4.18 13.99
CA VAL A 97 -1.37 -4.53 15.00
C VAL A 97 -0.89 -5.74 15.78
N ILE A 98 -0.90 -5.64 17.11
CA ILE A 98 -0.43 -6.69 18.02
C ILE A 98 -1.53 -6.97 19.05
N PRO A 99 -1.85 -8.24 19.35
CA PRO A 99 -2.83 -8.57 20.38
C PRO A 99 -2.29 -8.26 21.78
N MET A 100 -3.16 -7.79 22.66
CA MET A 100 -2.89 -7.53 24.07
C MET A 100 -3.47 -8.65 24.94
N SER A 101 -2.95 -8.80 26.17
CA SER A 101 -3.37 -9.85 27.11
C SER A 101 -4.84 -9.74 27.55
N ASN A 102 -5.45 -8.57 27.42
CA ASN A 102 -6.86 -8.29 27.74
C ASN A 102 -7.83 -8.56 26.57
N GLY A 103 -7.35 -9.16 25.47
CA GLY A 103 -8.16 -9.42 24.28
C GLY A 103 -8.34 -8.22 23.35
N LYS A 104 -7.78 -7.05 23.69
CA LYS A 104 -7.71 -5.87 22.83
C LYS A 104 -6.51 -5.93 21.88
N SER A 105 -6.37 -4.93 21.02
CA SER A 105 -5.20 -4.78 20.15
C SER A 105 -4.50 -3.44 20.40
N SER A 106 -3.18 -3.45 20.23
CA SER A 106 -2.35 -2.25 20.15
C SER A 106 -2.00 -1.97 18.70
N TYR A 107 -2.17 -0.73 18.27
CA TYR A 107 -1.97 -0.25 16.91
C TYR A 107 -0.76 0.67 16.86
N THR A 108 0.11 0.50 15.87
CA THR A 108 1.24 1.40 15.64
C THR A 108 1.28 1.82 14.19
N LEU A 109 1.13 3.11 13.93
CA LEU A 109 1.34 3.73 12.61
C LEU A 109 2.75 4.30 12.57
N THR A 110 3.57 3.86 11.61
CA THR A 110 4.94 4.36 11.38
C THR A 110 5.05 4.93 9.98
N LEU A 111 5.66 6.10 9.82
CA LEU A 111 6.02 6.62 8.50
C LEU A 111 7.47 6.29 8.15
N SER A 112 7.68 5.73 6.97
CA SER A 112 9.01 5.50 6.39
C SER A 112 9.42 6.64 5.46
N PHE A 113 8.45 7.30 4.82
CA PHE A 113 8.67 8.42 3.90
C PHE A 113 7.48 9.39 3.94
N GLY A 114 7.75 10.68 3.70
CA GLY A 114 6.72 11.72 3.64
C GLY A 114 6.32 12.26 5.01
N ASN A 115 5.12 12.85 5.06
CA ASN A 115 4.55 13.46 6.26
C ASN A 115 3.02 13.36 6.23
N LEU A 116 2.42 13.24 7.42
CA LEU A 116 0.97 13.20 7.59
C LEU A 116 0.55 14.15 8.71
N LEU A 117 -0.49 14.93 8.41
CA LEU A 117 -1.27 15.65 9.41
C LEU A 117 -2.69 15.11 9.36
N LEU A 118 -3.13 14.45 10.42
CA LEU A 118 -4.44 13.79 10.49
C LEU A 118 -5.23 14.32 11.68
N ASN A 119 -6.48 14.68 11.42
CA ASN A 119 -7.50 14.95 12.42
C ASN A 119 -8.16 13.66 12.92
N ILE A 120 -8.27 12.65 12.06
CA ILE A 120 -8.88 11.35 12.37
C ILE A 120 -7.95 10.25 11.89
N LEU A 121 -7.50 9.43 12.83
CA LEU A 121 -6.84 8.15 12.58
C LEU A 121 -7.63 7.05 13.29
N SER A 122 -8.03 5.99 12.58
CA SER A 122 -8.69 4.85 13.22
C SER A 122 -8.40 3.51 12.55
N VAL A 123 -8.49 2.44 13.33
CA VAL A 123 -8.51 1.05 12.85
C VAL A 123 -9.79 0.42 13.39
N ASN A 124 -10.71 0.03 12.50
CA ASN A 124 -12.09 -0.28 12.85
C ASN A 124 -12.69 0.87 13.68
N ASP A 125 -13.21 0.55 14.87
CA ASP A 125 -13.82 1.50 15.81
C ASP A 125 -12.79 2.13 16.78
N ALA A 126 -11.53 1.68 16.77
CA ALA A 126 -10.46 2.18 17.63
C ALA A 126 -9.88 3.49 17.07
N ILE A 127 -10.29 4.63 17.63
CA ILE A 127 -9.88 5.97 17.22
C ILE A 127 -8.66 6.42 18.02
N TYR A 128 -7.63 6.92 17.33
CA TYR A 128 -6.47 7.55 17.97
C TYR A 128 -6.90 8.81 18.76
N PRO A 129 -6.46 8.99 20.02
CA PRO A 129 -6.91 10.08 20.87
C PRO A 129 -6.17 11.39 20.54
N GLY A 130 -6.45 11.99 19.39
CA GLY A 130 -6.01 13.35 19.05
C GLY A 130 -5.57 13.55 17.61
N ILE A 131 -4.89 14.69 17.38
CA ILE A 131 -4.31 15.04 16.09
C ILE A 131 -2.98 14.31 15.95
N VAL A 132 -2.77 13.67 14.79
CA VAL A 132 -1.51 13.03 14.44
C VAL A 132 -0.72 13.96 13.53
N ASN A 133 0.52 14.25 13.90
CA ASN A 133 1.47 14.94 13.04
C ASN A 133 2.76 14.12 12.98
N LEU A 134 2.98 13.45 11.86
CA LEU A 134 4.10 12.54 11.65
C LEU A 134 4.96 12.98 10.47
N THR A 135 6.26 12.85 10.63
CA THR A 135 7.25 12.87 9.55
C THR A 135 7.92 11.51 9.42
N ALA A 136 8.61 11.27 8.32
CA ALA A 136 9.40 10.05 8.11
C ALA A 136 10.29 9.73 9.34
N GLY A 137 10.27 8.45 9.74
CA GLY A 137 10.95 7.91 10.91
C GLY A 137 10.15 7.98 12.22
N GLN A 138 9.01 8.65 12.25
CA GLN A 138 8.17 8.77 13.44
C GLN A 138 7.02 7.76 13.45
N SER A 139 6.52 7.48 14.66
CA SER A 139 5.40 6.59 14.89
C SER A 139 4.44 7.16 15.92
N VAL A 140 3.16 6.78 15.81
CA VAL A 140 2.17 6.90 16.89
C VAL A 140 1.65 5.52 17.27
N GLN A 141 1.32 5.34 18.54
CA GLN A 141 0.74 4.11 19.07
C GLN A 141 -0.50 4.42 19.90
N TRP A 142 -1.51 3.55 19.81
CA TRP A 142 -2.71 3.59 20.64
C TRP A 142 -3.31 2.21 20.77
N ASP A 143 -4.18 2.04 21.75
CA ASP A 143 -4.87 0.78 22.03
C ASP A 143 -6.38 0.96 21.79
N ASP A 144 -7.06 -0.16 21.55
CA ASP A 144 -8.53 -0.25 21.56
C ASP A 144 -9.11 -0.04 22.98
#